data_AF-A0A534RXQ1-F1
#
_entry.id   AF-A0A534RXQ1-F1
#
_cell.length_a   1.000
_cell.length_b   1.000
_cell.length_c   1.000
_cell.angle_alpha   90.00
_cell.angle_beta   90.00
_cell.angle_gamma   90.00
#
_symmetry.space_group_name_H-M   'P 1'
#
loop_
_entity.id
_entity.type
_entity.pdbx_description
1 polymer ?
#
loop_
_entity_poly.entity_id
_entity_poly.type
_entity_poly.pdbx_seq_one_letter_code
_entity_poly.pdbx_strand_id
1 'polypeptide(L)'
;MPGPATPRIPRLVYTGAGDNIFTLTPADGQVRQLTWSWEKKEAGTAAQSPSAHLTHTWPAWAPDGSRVACFGLRGTQETSLYAVAADGVESWELAGLSGGLPIYGNWSPRADTFAVLVQR
;
A
#
# COMPACT_ATOMS: atom_id res chain seq x y z
N MET A 1 -3.28 38.32 12.78
CA MET A 1 -3.19 37.04 13.52
C MET A 1 -3.54 35.92 12.56
N PRO A 2 -2.81 34.79 12.53
CA PRO A 2 -3.29 33.61 11.82
C PRO A 2 -4.57 33.09 12.49
N GLY A 3 -5.56 32.69 11.69
CA GLY A 3 -6.85 32.17 12.19
C GLY A 3 -6.71 30.82 12.88
N PRO A 4 -7.76 30.33 13.55
CA PRO A 4 -7.73 29.02 14.21
C PRO A 4 -7.45 27.92 13.17
N ALA A 5 -6.46 27.08 13.46
CA ALA A 5 -6.15 25.92 12.62
C ALA A 5 -7.34 24.95 12.64
N THR A 6 -7.83 24.58 11.45
CA THR A 6 -8.86 23.54 11.33
C THR A 6 -8.30 22.22 11.88
N PRO A 7 -8.98 21.54 12.81
CA PRO A 7 -8.49 20.28 13.35
C PRO A 7 -8.41 19.23 12.23
N ARG A 8 -7.23 18.62 12.06
CA ARG A 8 -7.08 17.45 11.17
C ARG A 8 -7.77 16.27 11.82
N ILE A 9 -8.74 15.69 11.12
CA ILE A 9 -9.36 14.43 11.54
C ILE A 9 -8.30 13.33 11.41
N PRO A 10 -7.99 12.58 12.48
CA PRO A 10 -7.01 11.50 12.41
C PRO A 10 -7.53 10.39 11.51
N ARG A 11 -6.61 9.76 10.76
CA ARG A 11 -6.90 8.59 9.93
C ARG A 11 -5.83 7.54 10.20
N LEU A 12 -6.27 6.30 10.42
CA LEU A 12 -5.40 5.14 10.52
C LEU A 12 -5.33 4.43 9.18
N VAL A 13 -4.20 3.81 8.88
CA VAL A 13 -4.04 2.87 7.77
C VAL A 13 -3.50 1.55 8.32
N TYR A 14 -4.04 0.45 7.83
CA TYR A 14 -3.67 -0.89 8.30
C TYR A 14 -3.89 -1.93 7.20
N THR A 15 -3.22 -3.07 7.36
CA THR A 15 -3.46 -4.29 6.57
C THR A 15 -4.59 -5.08 7.20
N GLY A 16 -5.63 -5.39 6.44
CA GLY A 16 -6.83 -6.08 6.89
C GLY A 16 -7.10 -7.37 6.13
N ALA A 17 -8.38 -7.70 5.98
CA ALA A 17 -8.83 -8.93 5.33
C ALA A 17 -8.26 -9.10 3.91
N GLY A 18 -7.77 -10.29 3.60
CA GLY A 18 -7.20 -10.64 2.30
C GLY A 18 -5.89 -9.91 1.98
N ASP A 19 -5.18 -9.43 3.01
CA ASP A 19 -3.95 -8.63 2.90
C ASP A 19 -4.14 -7.37 2.06
N ASN A 20 -5.31 -6.75 2.19
CA ASN A 20 -5.62 -5.47 1.57
C ASN A 20 -5.38 -4.33 2.55
N ILE A 21 -5.13 -3.15 1.99
CA ILE A 21 -4.96 -1.92 2.75
C ILE A 21 -6.32 -1.30 3.03
N PHE A 22 -6.55 -0.94 4.29
CA PHE A 22 -7.75 -0.26 4.76
C PHE A 22 -7.37 1.04 5.46
N THR A 23 -8.31 1.98 5.45
CA THR A 23 -8.27 3.17 6.28
C THR A 23 -9.44 3.16 7.25
N LEU A 24 -9.18 3.67 8.46
CA LEU A 24 -10.20 3.87 9.49
C LEU A 24 -10.14 5.34 9.92
N THR A 25 -11.30 6.00 9.93
CA THR A 25 -11.48 7.29 10.58
C THR A 25 -12.01 7.05 11.99
N PRO A 26 -11.21 7.26 13.06
CA PRO A 26 -11.64 6.92 14.41
C PRO A 26 -12.79 7.78 14.94
N ALA A 27 -12.97 8.98 14.40
CA ALA A 27 -14.00 9.93 14.85
C ALA A 27 -15.43 9.45 14.57
N ASP A 28 -15.64 8.73 13.48
CA ASP A 28 -16.95 8.25 13.02
C ASP A 28 -17.00 6.74 12.75
N GLY A 29 -15.87 6.04 12.91
CA GLY A 29 -15.76 4.60 12.68
C GLY A 29 -15.78 4.21 11.19
N GLN A 30 -15.66 5.16 10.27
CA GLN A 30 -15.71 4.87 8.83
C GLN A 30 -14.48 4.06 8.41
N VAL A 31 -14.73 2.85 7.90
CA VAL A 31 -13.71 1.97 7.31
C VAL A 31 -13.82 2.00 5.80
N ARG A 32 -12.69 2.20 5.11
CA ARG A 32 -12.61 2.16 3.64
C ARG A 32 -11.45 1.28 3.21
N GLN A 33 -11.74 0.32 2.34
CA GLN A 33 -10.73 -0.48 1.64
C GLN A 33 -10.10 0.36 0.51
N LEU A 34 -8.77 0.35 0.41
CA LEU A 34 -8.01 1.08 -0.61
C LEU A 34 -7.45 0.19 -1.73
N THR A 35 -7.25 -1.10 -1.46
CA THR A 35 -6.69 -2.05 -2.44
C THR A 35 -7.56 -3.27 -2.60
N TRP A 36 -7.41 -3.94 -3.74
CA TRP A 36 -8.03 -5.23 -4.00
C TRP A 36 -6.97 -6.18 -4.54
N SER A 37 -6.95 -7.40 -4.03
CA SER A 37 -6.18 -8.49 -4.60
C SER A 37 -6.88 -8.95 -5.87
N TRP A 38 -6.32 -8.60 -7.02
CA TRP A 38 -6.74 -9.13 -8.30
C TRP A 38 -5.91 -10.39 -8.59
N GLU A 39 -6.57 -11.48 -8.93
CA GLU A 39 -5.87 -12.62 -9.51
C GLU A 39 -5.51 -12.30 -10.95
N LYS A 40 -4.21 -12.32 -11.30
CA LYS A 40 -3.81 -12.33 -12.71
C LYS A 40 -4.26 -13.65 -13.30
N LYS A 41 -5.31 -13.65 -14.12
CA LYS A 41 -5.68 -14.81 -14.91
C LYS A 41 -4.65 -14.96 -16.03
N GLU A 42 -3.59 -15.72 -15.79
CA GLU A 42 -2.66 -16.09 -16.86
C GLU A 42 -3.40 -17.00 -17.85
N ALA A 43 -3.47 -16.56 -19.11
CA ALA A 43 -4.02 -17.36 -20.18
C ALA A 43 -2.95 -18.35 -20.66
N GLY A 44 -3.00 -19.60 -20.18
CA GLY A 44 -2.22 -20.68 -20.79
C GLY A 44 -1.96 -21.90 -19.92
N THR A 45 -2.66 -23.00 -20.24
CA THR A 45 -2.37 -24.41 -19.93
C THR A 45 -2.45 -24.90 -18.47
N ALA A 46 -3.23 -25.97 -18.31
CA ALA A 46 -3.45 -26.70 -17.07
C ALA A 46 -2.17 -27.40 -16.57
N ALA A 47 -1.58 -26.85 -15.50
CA ALA A 47 -0.91 -27.57 -14.41
C ALA A 47 -0.51 -26.55 -13.34
N GLN A 48 -1.27 -26.50 -12.24
CA GLN A 48 -0.94 -25.88 -10.95
C GLN A 48 0.15 -24.78 -10.96
N SER A 49 -0.26 -23.54 -11.19
CA SER A 49 0.44 -22.39 -10.61
C SER A 49 -0.62 -21.64 -9.80
N PRO A 50 -0.54 -21.57 -8.45
CA PRO A 50 -1.43 -20.68 -7.73
C PRO A 50 -1.17 -19.29 -8.31
N SER A 51 -2.21 -18.64 -8.85
CA SER A 51 -2.15 -17.21 -9.14
C SER A 51 -1.54 -16.57 -7.89
N ALA A 52 -0.33 -16.04 -7.99
CA ALA A 52 0.39 -15.58 -6.83
C ALA A 52 -0.41 -14.39 -6.26
N HIS A 53 -1.17 -14.66 -5.20
CA HIS A 53 -2.08 -13.70 -4.59
C HIS A 53 -1.25 -12.49 -4.16
N LEU A 54 -1.59 -11.32 -4.71
CA LEU A 54 -0.91 -10.09 -4.36
C LEU A 54 -1.31 -9.69 -2.94
N THR A 55 -0.40 -9.85 -1.98
CA THR A 55 -0.58 -9.41 -0.60
C THR A 55 0.08 -8.04 -0.41
N HIS A 56 -0.58 -7.16 0.34
CA HIS A 56 -0.05 -5.84 0.66
C HIS A 56 0.43 -5.79 2.10
N THR A 57 1.61 -5.24 2.33
CA THR A 57 2.25 -5.14 3.66
C THR A 57 2.83 -3.76 3.91
N TRP A 58 2.99 -3.43 5.19
CA TRP A 58 3.56 -2.17 5.70
C TRP A 58 3.05 -0.91 5.00
N PRO A 59 1.76 -0.59 5.16
CA PRO A 59 1.22 0.66 4.64
C PRO A 59 1.81 1.85 5.40
N ALA A 60 2.20 2.89 4.65
CA ALA A 60 2.68 4.14 5.21
C ALA A 60 2.03 5.33 4.47
N TRP A 61 1.41 6.22 5.24
CA TRP A 61 0.88 7.48 4.73
C TRP A 61 2.00 8.39 4.24
N ALA A 62 1.79 8.99 3.07
CA ALA A 62 2.54 10.17 2.67
C ALA A 62 2.23 11.33 3.63
N PRO A 63 3.20 12.19 3.99
CA PRO A 63 2.99 13.29 4.95
C PRO A 63 1.90 14.30 4.55
N ASP A 64 1.65 14.46 3.24
CA ASP A 64 0.58 15.28 2.72
C ASP A 64 -0.82 14.65 2.90
N GLY A 65 -0.88 13.34 3.16
CA GLY A 65 -2.10 12.55 3.30
C GLY A 65 -2.79 12.20 1.98
N SER A 66 -2.15 12.44 0.83
CA SER A 66 -2.74 12.19 -0.49
C SER A 66 -2.62 10.73 -0.94
N ARG A 67 -1.62 10.01 -0.40
CA ARG A 67 -1.26 8.64 -0.83
C ARG A 67 -0.83 7.77 0.33
N VAL A 68 -0.90 6.46 0.11
CA VAL A 68 -0.34 5.41 0.95
C VAL A 68 0.64 4.61 0.12
N ALA A 69 1.87 4.40 0.59
CA ALA A 69 2.79 3.41 0.03
C ALA A 69 2.61 2.07 0.74
N CYS A 70 2.74 0.96 0.03
CA CYS A 70 2.78 -0.38 0.60
C CYS A 70 3.67 -1.30 -0.26
N PHE A 71 4.15 -2.38 0.34
CA PHE A 71 4.85 -3.43 -0.41
C PHE A 71 3.84 -4.48 -0.86
N GLY A 72 3.86 -4.79 -2.15
CA GLY A 72 3.12 -5.88 -2.75
C GLY A 72 4.01 -7.10 -2.93
N LEU A 73 3.59 -8.24 -2.39
CA LEU A 73 4.28 -9.52 -2.50
C LEU A 73 3.45 -10.45 -3.38
N ARG A 74 4.08 -11.06 -4.39
CA ARG A 74 3.51 -12.15 -5.17
C ARG A 74 4.35 -13.40 -4.94
N GLY A 75 3.82 -14.33 -4.14
CA GLY A 75 4.57 -15.50 -3.71
C GLY A 75 5.79 -15.10 -2.86
N THR A 76 6.91 -15.82 -3.02
CA THR A 76 8.12 -15.62 -2.20
C THR A 76 9.24 -14.85 -2.91
N GLN A 77 9.11 -14.56 -4.20
CA GLN A 77 10.21 -14.04 -5.02
C GLN A 77 9.91 -12.75 -5.77
N GLU A 78 8.66 -12.31 -5.81
CA GLU A 78 8.29 -11.04 -6.44
C GLU A 78 7.84 -10.07 -5.36
N THR A 79 8.59 -8.99 -5.19
CA THR A 79 8.22 -7.88 -4.32
C THR A 79 8.28 -6.59 -5.11
N SER A 80 7.23 -5.78 -4.98
CA SER A 80 7.13 -4.46 -5.61
C SER A 80 6.65 -3.44 -4.59
N LEU A 81 7.03 -2.19 -4.80
CA LEU A 81 6.49 -1.04 -4.09
C LEU A 81 5.30 -0.50 -4.85
N TYR A 82 4.18 -0.31 -4.15
CA TYR A 82 2.95 0.27 -4.69
C TYR A 82 2.64 1.59 -3.98
N ALA A 83 1.99 2.50 -4.70
CA ALA A 83 1.31 3.65 -4.11
C ALA A 83 -0.18 3.61 -4.46
N VAL A 84 -0.99 4.00 -3.48
CA VAL A 84 -2.44 3.96 -3.53
C VAL A 84 -2.97 5.32 -3.12
N ALA A 85 -3.94 5.85 -3.86
CA ALA A 85 -4.58 7.10 -3.51
C ALA A 85 -5.33 6.98 -2.17
N ALA A 86 -5.33 8.05 -1.36
CA ALA A 86 -6.00 8.10 -0.06
C ALA A 86 -7.52 7.88 -0.12
N ASP A 87 -8.10 8.07 -1.30
CA ASP A 87 -9.50 7.86 -1.61
C ASP A 87 -9.78 6.46 -2.16
N GLY A 88 -8.75 5.66 -2.43
CA GLY A 88 -8.84 4.28 -2.92
C GLY A 88 -9.27 4.16 -4.38
N VAL A 89 -9.29 5.25 -5.14
CA VAL A 89 -9.75 5.22 -6.54
C VAL A 89 -8.68 4.69 -7.48
N GLU A 90 -7.40 4.87 -7.12
CA GLU A 90 -6.27 4.55 -7.98
C GLU A 90 -5.16 3.85 -7.19
N SER A 91 -4.53 2.86 -7.83
CA SER A 91 -3.33 2.19 -7.34
C SER A 91 -2.37 1.95 -8.50
N TRP A 92 -1.07 2.10 -8.25
CA TRP A 92 -0.05 1.85 -9.27
C TRP A 92 1.24 1.32 -8.64
N GLU A 93 1.95 0.50 -9.42
CA GLU A 93 3.29 0.03 -9.08
C GLU A 93 4.29 1.18 -9.27
N LEU A 94 5.06 1.48 -8.23
CA LEU A 94 6.14 2.47 -8.29
C LEU A 94 7.45 1.84 -8.78
N ALA A 95 7.79 0.66 -8.26
CA ALA A 95 9.02 -0.05 -8.63
C ALA A 95 8.96 -1.53 -8.23
N GLY A 96 9.48 -2.40 -9.09
CA GLY A 96 9.83 -3.77 -8.70
C GLY A 96 11.14 -3.81 -7.92
N LEU A 97 11.19 -4.59 -6.84
CA LEU A 97 12.37 -4.68 -5.94
C LEU A 97 13.29 -5.87 -6.28
N SER A 98 13.07 -6.49 -7.44
CA SER A 98 13.88 -7.60 -7.98
C SER A 98 14.07 -8.75 -6.99
N GLY A 99 12.99 -9.12 -6.28
CA GLY A 99 12.97 -10.20 -5.29
C GLY A 99 13.66 -9.89 -3.96
N GLY A 100 14.10 -8.65 -3.74
CA GLY A 100 14.57 -8.23 -2.42
C GLY A 100 13.40 -8.10 -1.44
N LEU A 101 13.51 -8.75 -0.27
CA LEU A 101 12.50 -8.68 0.77
C LEU A 101 12.59 -7.31 1.48
N PRO A 102 11.50 -6.51 1.54
CA PRO A 102 11.55 -5.23 2.21
C PRO A 102 11.79 -5.43 3.71
N ILE A 103 12.66 -4.61 4.28
CA ILE A 103 12.93 -4.53 5.73
C ILE A 103 12.35 -3.25 6.33
N TYR A 104 12.39 -2.16 5.56
CA TYR A 104 11.95 -0.85 6.02
C TYR A 104 11.53 0.03 4.85
N GLY A 105 10.58 0.93 5.09
CA GLY A 105 10.17 1.94 4.13
C GLY A 105 9.68 3.21 4.81
N ASN A 106 10.01 4.38 4.24
CA ASN A 106 9.52 5.66 4.75
C ASN A 106 9.41 6.74 3.66
N TRP A 107 8.45 7.62 3.82
CA TRP A 107 8.32 8.81 2.98
C TRP A 107 9.30 9.92 3.38
N SER A 108 9.69 10.74 2.41
CA SER A 108 10.28 12.05 2.67
C SER A 108 9.24 12.97 3.33
N PRO A 109 9.65 13.94 4.17
CA PRO A 109 8.73 14.92 4.75
C PRO A 109 7.95 15.74 3.71
N ARG A 110 8.46 15.84 2.48
CA ARG A 110 7.83 16.54 1.36
C ARG A 110 6.86 15.68 0.54
N ALA A 111 6.70 14.40 0.89
CA ALA A 111 5.82 13.45 0.21
C ALA A 111 6.18 13.13 -1.27
N ASP A 112 7.37 13.49 -1.72
CA ASP A 112 7.83 13.30 -3.11
C ASP A 112 8.73 12.08 -3.32
N THR A 113 9.25 11.48 -2.24
CA THR A 113 10.21 10.37 -2.28
C THR A 113 9.84 9.31 -1.26
N PHE A 114 10.01 8.02 -1.61
CA PHE A 114 9.91 6.90 -0.67
C PHE A 114 11.24 6.13 -0.63
N ALA A 115 11.85 6.07 0.55
CA ALA A 115 13.06 5.28 0.78
C ALA A 115 12.67 3.84 1.12
N VAL A 116 13.46 2.88 0.63
CA VAL A 116 13.25 1.45 0.86
C VAL A 116 14.58 0.79 1.22
N LEU A 117 14.58 -0.01 2.27
CA LEU A 117 15.66 -0.96 2.59
C LEU A 117 15.17 -2.37 2.26
N VAL A 118 15.94 -3.12 1.46
CA VAL A 118 15.63 -4.51 1.11
C VAL A 118 16.77 -5.45 1.51
N GLN A 119 16.42 -6.68 1.86
CA GLN A 119 17.32 -7.80 2.06
C GLN A 119 17.46 -8.59 0.76
N ARG A 120 18.68 -9.02 0.45
CA ARG A 120 18.99 -9.93 -0.65
C ARG A 120 19.83 -11.09 -0.16
#